data_AF-A0A553BN57-F1
#
_entry.id   AF-A0A553BN57-F1
#
_cell.length_a   1.000
_cell.length_b   1.000
_cell.length_c   1.000
_cell.angle_alpha   90.00
_cell.angle_beta   90.00
_cell.angle_gamma   90.00
#
_symmetry.space_group_name_H-M   'P 1'
#
loop_
_entity.id
_entity.type
_entity.pdbx_description
1 polymer ?
#
loop_
_entity_poly.entity_id
_entity_poly.type
_entity_poly.pdbx_seq_one_letter_code
_entity_poly.pdbx_strand_id
1 'polypeptide(L)'
;MKNYFYILAVFVCFSCIREKKCNIVPISLEEMDTKKIKGDFIFKSKNGNIDTLSLIDNYDVLTNKEIKSPTNYVRCNHSIGFDYLSKNKNGIIKISLKKNEDKEYTFSVVGFCVDEDFKMNQTEVIKDSLFIIKVDSCENSKFKELAFRKFKLEYFITQNGDIWKPIKFIPKDLKK
;
A
#
# COMPACT_ATOMS: atom_id res chain seq x y z
N MET A 1 -14.13 42.96 -43.71
CA MET A 1 -14.08 41.57 -43.23
C MET A 1 -13.70 41.56 -41.77
N LYS A 2 -14.72 41.66 -40.91
CA LYS A 2 -14.65 41.48 -39.46
C LYS A 2 -14.87 39.98 -39.18
N ASN A 3 -14.29 39.45 -38.10
CA ASN A 3 -14.60 38.14 -37.49
C ASN A 3 -13.62 36.96 -37.71
N TYR A 4 -12.29 37.16 -37.65
CA TYR A 4 -11.38 36.00 -37.45
C TYR A 4 -10.27 36.20 -36.42
N PHE A 5 -10.28 37.29 -35.64
CA PHE A 5 -9.29 37.51 -34.58
C PHE A 5 -9.73 37.04 -33.18
N TYR A 6 -10.95 36.52 -33.02
CA TYR A 6 -11.50 36.11 -31.72
C TYR A 6 -11.30 34.63 -31.37
N ILE A 7 -10.81 33.79 -32.29
CA ILE A 7 -10.70 32.34 -32.04
C ILE A 7 -9.34 31.96 -31.43
N LEU A 8 -8.31 32.81 -31.54
CA LEU A 8 -6.98 32.50 -31.00
C LEU A 8 -6.82 32.84 -29.50
N ALA A 9 -7.73 33.60 -28.90
CA ALA A 9 -7.63 34.06 -27.51
C ALA A 9 -8.26 33.09 -26.47
N VAL A 10 -8.93 32.01 -26.90
CA VAL A 10 -9.65 31.10 -26.00
C VAL A 10 -8.79 29.89 -25.56
N PHE A 11 -7.61 29.67 -26.16
CA PHE A 11 -6.79 28.48 -25.88
C PHE A 11 -5.57 28.71 -24.96
N VAL A 12 -5.30 29.93 -24.49
CA VAL A 12 -4.11 30.21 -23.66
C VAL A 12 -4.40 30.16 -22.15
N CYS A 13 -5.65 29.94 -21.72
CA CYS A 13 -5.99 29.84 -20.30
C CYS A 13 -6.08 28.41 -19.73
N PHE A 14 -5.86 27.38 -20.54
CA PHE A 14 -5.82 26.01 -20.04
C PHE A 14 -4.42 25.68 -19.53
N SER A 15 -4.32 25.51 -18.21
CA SER A 15 -3.19 24.91 -17.47
C SER A 15 -2.24 25.89 -16.79
N CYS A 16 -2.76 26.82 -15.99
CA CYS A 16 -2.01 27.17 -14.77
C CYS A 16 -1.99 25.92 -13.88
N ILE A 17 -0.94 25.10 -14.02
CA ILE A 17 -0.64 24.04 -13.05
C ILE A 17 -0.47 24.73 -11.70
N ARG A 18 -1.46 24.58 -10.83
CA ARG A 18 -1.47 25.24 -9.52
C ARG A 18 -0.67 24.36 -8.57
N GLU A 19 0.60 24.69 -8.39
CA GLU A 19 1.45 24.08 -7.38
C GLU A 19 1.27 24.79 -6.03
N LYS A 20 1.00 24.03 -4.96
CA LYS A 20 0.96 24.54 -3.59
C LYS A 20 1.91 23.73 -2.71
N LYS A 21 2.74 24.42 -1.92
CA LYS A 21 3.53 23.79 -0.85
C LYS A 21 2.62 23.42 0.31
N CYS A 22 2.79 22.22 0.83
CA CYS A 22 2.02 21.69 1.96
C CYS A 22 2.95 21.19 3.05
N ASN A 23 2.42 21.07 4.26
CA ASN A 23 3.17 20.63 5.42
C ASN A 23 2.65 19.26 5.87
N ILE A 24 3.40 18.21 5.58
CA ILE A 24 3.04 16.84 5.95
C ILE A 24 4.01 16.36 7.01
N VAL A 25 3.44 15.80 8.07
CA VAL A 25 4.22 15.08 9.08
C VAL A 25 4.41 13.63 8.60
N PRO A 26 5.65 13.13 8.55
CA PRO A 26 5.93 11.74 8.21
C PRO A 26 5.14 10.75 9.07
N ILE A 27 4.99 9.54 8.55
CA ILE A 27 4.51 8.37 9.30
C ILE A 27 5.63 7.97 10.26
N SER A 28 5.28 7.88 11.53
CA SER A 28 6.15 7.55 12.65
C SER A 28 6.22 6.04 12.88
N LEU A 29 7.19 5.62 13.70
CA LEU A 29 7.36 4.22 14.11
C LEU A 29 6.19 3.68 14.94
N GLU A 30 5.44 4.55 15.64
CA GLU A 30 4.26 4.15 16.40
C GLU A 30 3.10 3.77 15.49
N GLU A 31 2.97 4.48 14.37
CA GLU A 31 1.96 4.24 13.33
C GLU A 31 2.36 3.04 12.46
N MET A 32 3.62 2.95 12.01
CA MET A 32 4.12 1.80 11.25
C MET A 32 5.60 1.52 11.55
N ASP A 33 5.87 0.41 12.26
CA ASP A 33 7.25 -0.02 12.56
C ASP A 33 7.86 -0.76 11.36
N THR A 34 8.47 0.02 10.46
CA THR A 34 9.08 -0.49 9.23
C THR A 34 10.15 -1.55 9.48
N LYS A 35 10.82 -1.55 10.64
CA LYS A 35 11.84 -2.56 10.99
C LYS A 35 11.24 -3.96 11.18
N LYS A 36 9.96 -4.06 11.57
CA LYS A 36 9.27 -5.33 11.79
C LYS A 36 8.67 -5.97 10.54
N ILE A 37 8.72 -5.25 9.42
CA ILE A 37 8.12 -5.62 8.14
C ILE A 37 9.11 -5.56 6.97
N LYS A 38 10.20 -4.79 7.07
CA LYS A 38 11.28 -4.74 6.07
C LYS A 38 12.16 -6.01 6.09
N GLY A 39 11.64 -7.10 5.56
CA GLY A 39 12.31 -8.40 5.52
C GLY A 39 11.45 -9.50 4.93
N ASP A 40 12.05 -10.68 4.75
CA ASP A 40 11.33 -11.87 4.32
C ASP A 40 10.60 -12.52 5.49
N PHE A 41 9.44 -13.10 5.21
CA PHE A 41 8.69 -13.90 6.17
C PHE A 41 8.72 -15.37 5.78
N ILE A 42 9.10 -16.22 6.73
CA ILE A 42 8.99 -17.68 6.60
C ILE A 42 7.70 -18.12 7.26
N PHE A 43 6.82 -18.74 6.48
CA PHE A 43 5.55 -19.26 6.93
C PHE A 43 5.56 -20.79 6.96
N LYS A 44 4.84 -21.35 7.92
CA LYS A 44 4.61 -22.80 8.04
C LYS A 44 3.12 -23.10 8.03
N SER A 45 2.73 -24.10 7.24
CA SER A 45 1.37 -24.63 7.26
C SER A 45 1.19 -25.60 8.43
N LYS A 46 -0.07 -25.91 8.77
CA LYS A 46 -0.37 -26.97 9.76
C LYS A 46 0.25 -28.33 9.39
N ASN A 47 0.33 -28.64 8.09
CA ASN A 47 0.87 -29.90 7.58
C ASN A 47 2.40 -29.93 7.53
N GLY A 48 3.07 -28.87 7.98
CA GLY A 48 4.53 -28.81 8.04
C GLY A 48 5.21 -28.21 6.81
N ASN A 49 4.46 -27.84 5.77
CA ASN A 49 5.00 -27.21 4.57
C ASN A 49 5.51 -25.81 4.87
N ILE A 50 6.55 -25.38 4.15
CA ILE A 50 7.18 -24.07 4.33
C ILE A 50 6.99 -23.22 3.06
N ASP A 51 6.63 -21.95 3.26
CA ASP A 51 6.63 -20.92 2.22
C ASP A 51 7.44 -19.71 2.69
N THR A 52 7.91 -18.93 1.75
CA THR A 52 8.57 -17.65 2.01
C THR A 52 7.87 -16.55 1.25
N LEU A 53 7.35 -15.55 1.97
CA LEU A 53 6.98 -14.27 1.38
C LEU A 53 8.23 -13.40 1.36
N SER A 54 8.82 -13.26 0.17
CA SER A 54 10.08 -12.54 -0.02
C SER A 54 9.78 -11.07 -0.27
N LEU A 55 10.44 -10.18 0.44
CA LEU A 55 10.38 -8.75 0.17
C LEU A 55 11.03 -8.49 -1.21
N ILE A 56 10.24 -7.92 -2.12
CA ILE A 56 10.66 -7.57 -3.49
C ILE A 56 10.84 -6.07 -3.68
N ASP A 57 10.05 -5.24 -3.00
CA ASP A 57 10.23 -3.79 -2.99
C ASP A 57 9.80 -3.18 -1.66
N ASN A 58 10.37 -2.02 -1.33
CA ASN A 58 9.86 -1.13 -0.30
C ASN A 58 10.01 0.33 -0.73
N TYR A 59 9.07 1.15 -0.27
CA TYR A 59 9.07 2.57 -0.54
C TYR A 59 8.62 3.36 0.68
N ASP A 60 9.20 4.55 0.78
CA ASP A 60 8.97 5.53 1.82
C ASP A 60 9.05 6.89 1.11
N VAL A 61 7.89 7.43 0.73
CA VAL A 61 7.78 8.55 -0.21
C VAL A 61 7.02 9.68 0.44
N LEU A 62 7.67 10.84 0.53
CA LEU A 62 7.06 12.09 0.96
C LEU A 62 6.75 12.97 -0.25
N THR A 63 5.46 13.15 -0.53
CA THR A 63 4.96 14.07 -1.56
C THR A 63 4.61 15.41 -0.92
N ASN A 64 5.47 16.42 -1.08
CA ASN A 64 5.36 17.73 -0.41
C ASN A 64 4.76 18.85 -1.27
N LYS A 65 4.11 18.49 -2.38
CA LYS A 65 3.46 19.42 -3.30
C LYS A 65 2.09 18.91 -3.70
N GLU A 66 1.12 19.81 -3.76
CA GLU A 66 -0.15 19.57 -4.43
C GLU A 66 -0.01 20.02 -5.89
N ILE A 67 -0.43 19.16 -6.83
CA ILE A 67 -0.43 19.47 -8.26
C ILE A 67 -1.84 19.17 -8.80
N LYS A 68 -2.52 20.20 -9.30
CA LYS A 68 -3.80 20.07 -9.98
C LYS A 68 -3.66 20.48 -11.45
N SER A 69 -3.94 19.54 -12.34
CA SER A 69 -4.05 19.74 -13.79
C SER A 69 -5.33 19.08 -14.31
N PRO A 70 -5.71 19.28 -15.58
CA PRO A 70 -6.86 18.59 -16.17
C PRO A 70 -6.77 17.07 -16.15
N THR A 71 -5.55 16.51 -16.14
CA THR A 71 -5.29 15.06 -16.21
C THR A 71 -4.75 14.47 -14.91
N ASN A 72 -4.15 15.27 -14.03
CA ASN A 72 -3.51 14.81 -12.80
C ASN A 72 -3.99 15.62 -11.59
N TYR A 73 -4.37 14.90 -10.53
CA TYR A 73 -4.59 15.48 -9.21
C TYR A 73 -3.74 14.73 -8.19
N VAL A 74 -2.64 15.35 -7.78
CA VAL A 74 -1.71 14.80 -6.78
C VAL A 74 -1.85 15.62 -5.51
N ARG A 75 -2.35 14.99 -4.44
CA ARG A 75 -2.33 15.58 -3.10
C ARG A 75 -1.04 15.25 -2.37
N CYS A 76 -0.70 16.18 -1.51
CA CYS A 76 0.24 16.03 -0.43
C CYS A 76 -0.02 14.76 0.39
N ASN A 77 0.94 13.83 0.39
CA ASN A 77 0.89 12.64 1.26
C ASN A 77 2.27 12.12 1.65
N HIS A 78 2.30 11.30 2.71
CA HIS A 78 3.39 10.39 3.01
C HIS A 78 2.91 8.96 2.78
N SER A 79 3.64 8.17 2.00
CA SER A 79 3.29 6.78 1.69
C SER A 79 4.44 5.85 2.02
N ILE A 80 4.20 4.90 2.92
CA ILE A 80 5.12 3.79 3.20
C ILE A 80 4.48 2.52 2.66
N GLY A 81 5.23 1.66 1.98
CA GLY A 81 4.71 0.37 1.55
C GLY A 81 5.76 -0.68 1.24
N PHE A 82 5.29 -1.92 1.14
CA PHE A 82 6.09 -3.13 0.98
C PHE A 82 5.40 -4.09 0.02
N ASP A 83 6.17 -4.60 -0.94
CA ASP A 83 5.71 -5.59 -1.89
C ASP A 83 6.37 -6.94 -1.55
N TYR A 84 5.56 -7.98 -1.43
CA TYR A 84 6.00 -9.34 -1.16
C TYR A 84 5.59 -10.31 -2.25
N LEU A 85 6.46 -11.26 -2.56
CA LEU A 85 6.18 -12.36 -3.47
C LEU A 85 6.34 -13.70 -2.75
N SER A 86 5.33 -14.56 -2.83
CA SER A 86 5.43 -15.95 -2.38
C SER A 86 6.33 -16.76 -3.29
N LYS A 87 7.30 -17.48 -2.70
CA LYS A 87 8.17 -18.42 -3.44
C LYS A 87 7.39 -19.63 -3.97
N ASN A 88 6.33 -20.05 -3.29
CA ASN A 88 5.47 -21.17 -3.71
C ASN A 88 4.34 -20.75 -4.68
N LYS A 89 4.48 -19.59 -5.33
CA LYS A 89 3.51 -19.04 -6.28
C LYS A 89 2.13 -18.84 -5.66
N ASN A 90 2.05 -18.46 -4.38
CA ASN A 90 0.77 -18.08 -3.77
C ASN A 90 0.27 -16.70 -4.23
N GLY A 91 1.17 -15.87 -4.80
CA GLY A 91 0.85 -14.56 -5.38
C GLY A 91 1.80 -13.45 -4.89
N ILE A 92 1.49 -12.22 -5.30
CA ILE A 92 2.09 -10.98 -4.80
C ILE A 92 1.09 -10.32 -3.84
N ILE A 93 1.59 -9.81 -2.72
CA ILE A 93 0.83 -8.98 -1.78
C ILE A 93 1.60 -7.68 -1.59
N LYS A 94 0.94 -6.57 -1.84
CA LYS A 94 1.42 -5.21 -1.59
C LYS A 94 0.67 -4.66 -0.40
N ILE A 95 1.39 -4.11 0.55
CA ILE A 95 0.82 -3.42 1.72
C ILE A 95 1.30 -1.98 1.71
N SER A 96 0.42 -1.04 1.99
CA SER A 96 0.83 0.36 2.12
C SER A 96 0.01 1.11 3.16
N LEU A 97 0.66 2.07 3.81
CA LEU A 97 0.01 3.04 4.68
C LEU A 97 0.29 4.43 4.10
N LYS A 98 -0.78 5.15 3.79
CA LYS A 98 -0.74 6.53 3.29
C LYS A 98 -1.30 7.47 4.33
N LYS A 99 -0.67 8.62 4.54
CA LYS A 99 -1.11 9.71 5.41
C LYS A 99 -1.21 11.00 4.59
N ASN A 100 -2.37 11.63 4.56
CA ASN A 100 -2.56 12.90 3.83
C ASN A 100 -2.28 14.14 4.73
N GLU A 101 -2.42 15.33 4.15
CA GLU A 101 -2.25 16.60 4.88
C GLU A 101 -3.29 16.83 5.99
N ASP A 102 -4.46 16.21 5.88
CA ASP A 102 -5.55 16.24 6.87
C ASP A 102 -5.33 15.23 8.02
N LYS A 103 -4.19 14.51 8.01
CA LYS A 103 -3.86 13.42 8.94
C LYS A 103 -4.86 12.26 8.90
N GLU A 104 -5.50 12.05 7.76
CA GLU A 104 -6.26 10.84 7.49
C GLU A 104 -5.32 9.76 6.93
N TYR A 105 -5.58 8.53 7.35
CA TYR A 105 -4.79 7.37 6.97
C TYR A 105 -5.59 6.49 6.02
N THR A 106 -4.89 5.87 5.09
CA THR A 106 -5.43 4.81 4.25
C THR A 106 -4.45 3.65 4.30
N PHE A 107 -4.89 2.53 4.87
CA PHE A 107 -4.19 1.27 4.78
C PHE A 107 -4.72 0.51 3.57
N SER A 108 -3.85 0.17 2.63
CA SER A 108 -4.20 -0.52 1.40
C SER A 108 -3.51 -1.87 1.33
N VAL A 109 -4.25 -2.89 0.88
CA VAL A 109 -3.70 -4.20 0.53
C VAL A 109 -4.10 -4.54 -0.89
N VAL A 110 -3.11 -4.67 -1.76
CA VAL A 110 -3.29 -4.94 -3.18
C VAL A 110 -2.58 -6.24 -3.55
N GLY A 111 -3.23 -7.11 -4.30
CA GLY A 111 -2.65 -8.37 -4.75
C GLY A 111 -3.41 -8.93 -5.93
N PHE A 112 -3.14 -10.19 -6.28
CA PHE A 112 -3.97 -10.88 -7.26
C PHE A 112 -5.39 -11.05 -6.69
N CYS A 113 -6.34 -10.32 -7.29
CA CYS A 113 -7.76 -10.37 -6.94
C CYS A 113 -8.05 -9.90 -5.51
N VAL A 114 -7.22 -8.95 -5.04
CA VAL A 114 -7.39 -8.23 -3.79
C VAL A 114 -7.08 -6.78 -4.06
N ASP A 115 -8.01 -5.90 -3.74
CA ASP A 115 -7.82 -4.46 -3.73
C ASP A 115 -8.71 -3.88 -2.63
N GLU A 116 -8.14 -3.74 -1.44
CA GLU A 116 -8.87 -3.36 -0.23
C GLU A 116 -8.23 -2.14 0.42
N ASP A 117 -9.06 -1.13 0.70
CA ASP A 117 -8.68 0.14 1.31
C ASP A 117 -9.43 0.36 2.63
N PHE A 118 -8.69 0.62 3.70
CA PHE A 118 -9.21 0.94 5.03
C PHE A 118 -8.87 2.37 5.38
N LYS A 119 -9.90 3.24 5.45
CA LYS A 119 -9.74 4.60 5.95
C LYS A 119 -9.72 4.61 7.46
N MET A 120 -8.79 5.36 8.04
CA MET A 120 -8.56 5.39 9.48
C MET A 120 -8.16 6.79 9.94
N ASN A 121 -8.45 7.10 11.20
CA ASN A 121 -7.90 8.26 11.89
C ASN A 121 -6.65 7.91 12.71
N GLN A 122 -6.03 8.92 13.32
CA GLN A 122 -4.80 8.77 14.10
C GLN A 122 -4.95 7.84 15.32
N THR A 123 -6.12 7.77 15.96
CA THR A 123 -6.33 6.87 17.11
C THR A 123 -6.45 5.42 16.67
N GLU A 124 -7.06 5.20 15.51
CA GLU A 124 -7.25 3.86 14.95
C GLU A 124 -5.93 3.28 14.42
N VAL A 125 -5.08 4.10 13.79
CA VAL A 125 -3.82 3.64 13.19
C VAL A 125 -2.80 3.16 14.23
N ILE A 126 -2.79 3.75 15.44
CA ILE A 126 -1.87 3.37 16.52
C ILE A 126 -2.37 2.17 17.33
N LYS A 127 -3.66 1.84 17.23
CA LYS A 127 -4.29 0.73 17.95
C LYS A 127 -3.77 -0.62 17.45
N ASP A 128 -3.69 -1.60 18.35
CA ASP A 128 -3.45 -2.99 17.95
C ASP A 128 -4.71 -3.59 17.30
N SER A 129 -4.91 -3.28 16.02
CA SER A 129 -6.08 -3.70 15.24
C SER A 129 -5.74 -4.88 14.33
N LEU A 130 -6.68 -5.82 14.20
CA LEU A 130 -6.64 -6.95 13.26
C LEU A 130 -7.51 -6.64 12.05
N PHE A 131 -6.89 -6.61 10.86
CA PHE A 131 -7.56 -6.47 9.56
C PHE A 131 -7.62 -7.84 8.90
N ILE A 132 -8.82 -8.27 8.55
CA ILE A 132 -9.05 -9.53 7.83
C ILE A 132 -9.56 -9.18 6.44
N ILE A 133 -8.80 -9.59 5.43
CA ILE A 133 -9.11 -9.37 4.02
C ILE A 133 -9.45 -10.71 3.39
N LYS A 134 -10.63 -10.80 2.80
CA LYS A 134 -11.03 -11.96 2.00
C LYS A 134 -10.55 -11.76 0.57
N VAL A 135 -10.06 -12.83 -0.02
CA VAL A 135 -9.57 -12.84 -1.39
C VAL A 135 -10.56 -13.59 -2.24
N ASP A 136 -11.10 -12.91 -3.25
CA ASP A 136 -11.99 -13.54 -4.22
C ASP A 136 -11.23 -14.64 -4.97
N SER A 137 -11.92 -15.77 -5.18
CA SER A 137 -11.34 -16.91 -5.89
C SER A 137 -11.03 -16.51 -7.33
N CYS A 138 -9.76 -16.59 -7.73
CA CYS A 138 -9.33 -16.35 -9.10
C CYS A 138 -8.12 -17.21 -9.48
N GLU A 139 -7.92 -17.44 -10.78
CA GLU A 139 -6.99 -18.47 -11.29
C GLU A 139 -5.54 -18.36 -10.77
N ASN A 140 -5.09 -17.15 -10.44
CA ASN A 140 -3.67 -16.88 -10.17
C ASN A 140 -3.34 -16.59 -8.70
N SER A 141 -4.34 -16.53 -7.82
CA SER A 141 -4.13 -16.33 -6.38
C SER A 141 -4.50 -17.59 -5.62
N LYS A 142 -3.57 -18.09 -4.81
CA LYS A 142 -3.89 -19.19 -3.88
C LYS A 142 -4.37 -18.68 -2.53
N PHE A 143 -4.34 -17.37 -2.29
CA PHE A 143 -4.85 -16.78 -1.06
C PHE A 143 -6.37 -16.80 -1.05
N LYS A 144 -6.95 -17.08 0.11
CA LYS A 144 -8.37 -16.97 0.45
C LYS A 144 -8.62 -15.90 1.50
N GLU A 145 -7.69 -15.78 2.45
CA GLU A 145 -7.76 -14.78 3.51
C GLU A 145 -6.36 -14.31 3.87
N LEU A 146 -6.20 -13.01 4.09
CA LEU A 146 -4.99 -12.39 4.62
C LEU A 146 -5.36 -11.66 5.91
N ALA A 147 -4.59 -11.91 6.98
CA ALA A 147 -4.83 -11.29 8.27
C ALA A 147 -3.62 -10.46 8.70
N PHE A 148 -3.86 -9.17 8.94
CA PHE A 148 -2.82 -8.21 9.30
C PHE A 148 -3.08 -7.64 10.69
N ARG A 149 -2.09 -7.69 11.56
CA ARG A 149 -2.12 -7.00 12.86
C ARG A 149 -1.09 -5.88 12.83
N LYS A 150 -1.52 -4.64 13.14
CA LYS A 150 -0.68 -3.44 12.95
C LYS A 150 0.05 -3.43 11.60
N PHE A 151 -0.70 -3.64 10.51
CA PHE A 151 -0.21 -3.65 9.12
C PHE A 151 0.81 -4.75 8.78
N LYS A 152 1.12 -5.64 9.72
CA LYS A 152 2.01 -6.78 9.53
C LYS A 152 1.19 -8.04 9.33
N LEU A 153 1.52 -8.81 8.29
CA LEU A 153 0.86 -10.08 8.02
C LEU A 153 1.09 -11.07 9.18
N GLU A 154 0.01 -11.45 9.86
CA GLU A 154 -0.01 -12.37 11.01
C GLU A 154 -0.29 -13.80 10.58
N TYR A 155 -1.15 -14.00 9.58
CA TYR A 155 -1.37 -15.29 8.95
C TYR A 155 -2.04 -15.11 7.59
N PHE A 156 -2.05 -16.18 6.79
CA PHE A 156 -2.92 -16.28 5.64
C PHE A 156 -3.56 -17.66 5.55
N ILE A 157 -4.70 -17.73 4.87
CA ILE A 157 -5.40 -18.97 4.55
C ILE A 157 -5.37 -19.11 3.03
N THR A 158 -5.03 -20.30 2.55
CA THR A 158 -5.08 -20.60 1.11
C THR A 158 -6.46 -21.13 0.70
N GLN A 159 -6.76 -21.16 -0.60
CA GLN A 159 -8.06 -21.61 -1.13
C GLN A 159 -8.42 -23.06 -0.74
N ASN A 160 -7.42 -23.91 -0.49
CA ASN A 160 -7.60 -25.26 0.04
C ASN A 160 -7.88 -25.32 1.56
N GLY A 161 -7.95 -24.18 2.26
CA GLY A 161 -8.20 -24.08 3.69
C GLY A 161 -6.96 -24.23 4.59
N ASP A 162 -5.76 -24.41 4.03
CA ASP A 162 -4.54 -24.46 4.83
C ASP A 162 -4.23 -23.10 5.45
N ILE A 163 -3.97 -23.10 6.76
CA ILE A 163 -3.59 -21.91 7.51
C ILE A 163 -2.07 -21.87 7.62
N TRP A 164 -1.49 -20.72 7.27
CA TRP A 164 -0.06 -20.47 7.28
C TRP A 164 0.26 -19.35 8.26
N LYS A 165 1.19 -19.62 9.18
CA LYS A 165 1.62 -18.65 10.21
C LYS A 165 3.12 -18.37 10.11
N PRO A 166 3.57 -17.15 10.39
CA PRO A 166 4.98 -16.81 10.35
C PRO A 166 5.70 -17.52 11.49
N ILE A 167 6.81 -18.17 11.17
CA ILE A 167 7.68 -18.85 12.13
C ILE A 167 9.04 -18.16 12.26
N LYS A 168 9.41 -17.35 11.26
CA LYS A 168 10.67 -16.60 11.26
C LYS A 168 10.54 -15.34 10.42
N PHE A 169 11.13 -14.27 10.88
CA PHE A 169 11.33 -13.03 10.13
C PHE A 169 12.82 -12.88 9.85
N ILE A 170 13.18 -12.56 8.61
CA ILE A 170 14.56 -12.36 8.18
C ILE A 170 14.67 -10.92 7.67
N PRO A 171 15.21 -9.98 8.47
CA PRO A 171 15.41 -8.61 8.03
C PRO A 171 16.19 -8.57 6.72
N LYS A 172 15.72 -7.74 5.78
CA LYS A 172 16.33 -7.61 4.46
C LYS A 172 16.31 -6.15 4.06
N ASP A 173 17.47 -5.62 3.72
CA ASP A 173 17.54 -4.31 3.09
C ASP A 173 17.66 -4.47 1.57
N LEU A 174 16.67 -3.96 0.85
CA LEU A 174 16.77 -3.84 -0.59
C LEU A 174 17.60 -2.59 -0.84
N LYS A 175 18.91 -2.78 -1.07
CA LYS A 175 19.76 -1.71 -1.58
C LYS A 175 19.15 -1.22 -2.89
N LYS A 176 18.72 0.04 -2.92
CA LYS A 176 18.38 0.75 -4.16
C LYS A 176 19.65 1.14 -4.89
#